data_AF-A0A316USM6-F1
#
_entry.id   AF-A0A316USM6-F1
#
_cell.length_a   1.000
_cell.length_b   1.000
_cell.length_c   1.000
_cell.angle_alpha   90.00
_cell.angle_beta   90.00
_cell.angle_gamma   90.00
#
_symmetry.space_group_name_H-M   'P 1'
#
loop_
_entity.id
_entity.type
_entity.pdbx_description
1 polymer ?
#
loop_
_entity_poly.entity_id
_entity_poly.type
_entity_poly.pdbx_seq_one_letter_code
_entity_poly.pdbx_strand_id
1 'polypeptide(L)'
;MASRFFAPATLRSAAARAPSAVARRQAPTAVPRRFASGSAHKDPLLAEQEHATEHAAKSADLWRKISMYFCLPGALVMSVYIYQIETAHLQHQAHELAMNGGELPEEGRPNYEYSMMRKKPFPWGDGNKSFFHNDKVNYLPEAQ
;
A
#
# COMPACT_ATOMS: atom_id res chain seq x y z
N MET A 1 -13.52 -80.75 84.01
CA MET A 1 -13.81 -79.41 84.56
C MET A 1 -13.76 -78.41 83.41
N ALA A 2 -14.71 -77.48 83.39
CA ALA A 2 -14.97 -76.52 82.31
C ALA A 2 -13.75 -75.69 81.88
N SER A 3 -13.72 -75.27 80.61
CA SER A 3 -13.62 -73.85 80.22
C SER A 3 -13.47 -73.71 78.69
N ARG A 4 -14.46 -73.01 78.10
CA ARG A 4 -14.39 -71.99 77.05
C ARG A 4 -13.19 -72.03 76.10
N PHE A 5 -13.43 -71.97 74.79
CA PHE A 5 -12.92 -70.88 73.94
C PHE A 5 -13.76 -70.74 72.66
N PHE A 6 -14.08 -69.49 72.34
CA PHE A 6 -14.86 -69.01 71.20
C PHE A 6 -13.96 -68.94 69.96
N ALA A 7 -14.47 -69.29 68.77
CA ALA A 7 -13.83 -68.94 67.50
C ALA A 7 -14.91 -68.48 66.50
N PRO A 8 -14.77 -67.28 65.91
CA PRO A 8 -15.79 -66.69 65.04
C PRO A 8 -15.76 -67.30 63.64
N ALA A 9 -16.96 -67.46 63.05
CA ALA A 9 -17.14 -67.85 61.66
C ALA A 9 -16.61 -66.75 60.73
N THR A 10 -15.55 -67.05 59.98
CA THR A 10 -15.07 -66.21 58.88
C THR A 10 -15.88 -66.51 57.62
N LEU A 11 -16.77 -65.59 57.25
CA LEU A 11 -17.57 -65.67 56.04
C LEU A 11 -16.65 -65.42 54.82
N ARG A 12 -16.39 -66.44 54.01
CA ARG A 12 -15.77 -66.30 52.68
C ARG A 12 -16.74 -65.58 51.75
N SER A 13 -16.50 -64.30 51.49
CA SER A 13 -17.21 -63.55 50.45
C SER A 13 -16.49 -63.74 49.11
N ALA A 14 -17.11 -64.47 48.17
CA ALA A 14 -16.64 -64.59 46.81
C ALA A 14 -16.97 -63.29 46.05
N ALA A 15 -15.94 -62.53 45.69
CA ALA A 15 -16.11 -61.32 44.87
C ALA A 15 -16.50 -61.72 43.43
N ALA A 16 -17.76 -61.58 43.08
CA ALA A 16 -18.21 -61.60 41.69
C ALA A 16 -17.74 -60.31 41.00
N ARG A 17 -16.87 -60.45 40.00
CA ARG A 17 -16.33 -59.34 39.22
C ARG A 17 -17.42 -58.84 38.26
N ALA A 18 -17.99 -57.68 38.55
CA ALA A 18 -19.00 -57.04 37.68
C ALA A 18 -18.37 -56.61 36.34
N PRO A 19 -19.08 -56.75 35.20
CA PRO A 19 -18.62 -56.17 33.94
C PRO A 19 -18.72 -54.64 34.04
N SER A 20 -17.62 -53.94 33.79
CA SER A 20 -17.63 -52.48 33.63
C SER A 20 -18.46 -52.14 32.39
N ALA A 21 -19.68 -51.65 32.61
CA ALA A 21 -20.47 -51.03 31.56
C ALA A 21 -19.73 -49.78 31.08
N VAL A 22 -19.16 -49.83 29.88
CA VAL A 22 -18.67 -48.65 29.18
C VAL A 22 -19.90 -47.77 28.90
N ALA A 23 -20.08 -46.74 29.72
CA ALA A 23 -21.07 -45.71 29.48
C ALA A 23 -20.74 -45.03 28.15
N ARG A 24 -21.47 -45.38 27.09
CA ARG A 24 -21.41 -44.69 25.81
C ARG A 24 -21.90 -43.26 26.06
N ARG A 25 -20.96 -42.31 26.18
CA ARG A 25 -21.27 -40.88 26.24
C ARG A 25 -22.07 -40.54 24.99
N GLN A 26 -23.37 -40.36 25.14
CA GLN A 26 -24.18 -39.73 24.11
C GLN A 26 -23.66 -38.30 23.99
N ALA A 27 -23.06 -37.98 22.85
CA ALA A 27 -22.69 -36.60 22.54
C ALA A 27 -23.98 -35.76 22.56
N PRO A 28 -24.00 -34.60 23.23
CA PRO A 28 -25.17 -33.74 23.15
C PRO A 28 -25.38 -33.39 21.67
N THR A 29 -26.55 -33.75 21.14
CA THR A 29 -26.96 -33.33 19.81
C THR A 29 -26.90 -31.81 19.79
N ALA A 30 -26.01 -31.25 18.96
CA ALA A 30 -25.91 -29.82 18.79
C ALA A 30 -27.27 -29.31 18.27
N VAL A 31 -28.06 -28.72 19.17
CA VAL A 31 -29.24 -27.96 18.78
C VAL A 31 -28.70 -26.79 17.96
N PRO A 32 -28.98 -26.68 16.65
CA PRO A 32 -28.60 -25.50 15.91
C PRO A 32 -29.35 -24.34 16.57
N ARG A 33 -28.63 -23.53 17.36
CA ARG A 33 -29.11 -22.20 17.74
C ARG A 33 -29.23 -21.42 16.44
N ARG A 34 -30.38 -21.54 15.78
CA ARG A 34 -30.78 -20.64 14.70
C ARG A 34 -30.88 -19.28 15.37
N PHE A 35 -29.87 -18.45 15.15
CA PHE A 35 -29.93 -17.05 15.51
C PHE A 35 -31.03 -16.44 14.63
N ALA A 36 -32.24 -16.34 15.18
CA ALA A 36 -33.33 -15.63 14.53
C ALA A 36 -33.06 -14.13 14.73
N SER A 37 -32.16 -13.56 13.93
CA SER A 37 -32.10 -12.12 13.72
C SER A 37 -33.29 -11.71 12.83
N GLY A 38 -34.51 -11.86 13.34
CA GLY A 38 -35.67 -11.21 12.77
C GLY A 38 -35.59 -9.74 13.15
N SER A 39 -34.89 -8.93 12.36
CA SER A 39 -34.72 -7.52 12.65
C SER A 39 -36.00 -6.77 12.24
N ALA A 40 -36.94 -6.62 13.19
CA ALA A 40 -38.07 -5.70 13.06
C ALA A 40 -37.60 -4.21 13.05
N HIS A 41 -36.34 -3.95 13.39
CA HIS A 41 -35.63 -2.71 13.14
C HIS A 41 -34.62 -2.90 12.00
N LYS A 42 -34.42 -1.89 11.14
CA LYS A 42 -33.30 -1.89 10.19
C LYS A 42 -32.00 -2.11 10.98
N ASP A 43 -31.20 -3.09 10.60
CA ASP A 43 -29.90 -3.35 11.23
C ASP A 43 -29.06 -2.07 11.17
N PRO A 44 -28.65 -1.49 12.31
CA PRO A 44 -27.96 -0.21 12.35
C PRO A 44 -26.69 -0.22 11.49
N LEU A 45 -25.98 -1.34 11.38
CA LEU A 45 -24.78 -1.44 10.53
C LEU A 45 -25.13 -1.33 9.05
N LEU A 46 -26.24 -1.93 8.62
CA LEU A 46 -26.69 -1.83 7.22
C LEU A 46 -27.13 -0.40 6.91
N ALA A 47 -27.82 0.27 7.84
CA ALA A 47 -28.20 1.67 7.68
C ALA A 47 -26.98 2.61 7.60
N GLU A 48 -25.94 2.37 8.39
CA GLU A 48 -24.67 3.11 8.31
C GLU A 48 -23.92 2.85 6.99
N GLN A 49 -23.90 1.60 6.52
CA GLN A 49 -23.32 1.25 5.23
C GLN A 49 -24.05 1.93 4.07
N GLU A 50 -25.38 1.86 4.06
CA GLU A 50 -26.21 2.55 3.07
C GLU A 50 -25.92 4.07 3.09
N HIS A 51 -25.93 4.70 4.26
CA HIS A 51 -25.61 6.12 4.41
C HIS A 51 -24.20 6.46 3.91
N ALA A 52 -23.19 5.64 4.21
CA ALA A 52 -21.83 5.83 3.73
C ALA A 52 -21.74 5.71 2.20
N THR A 53 -22.44 4.74 1.61
CA THR A 53 -22.47 4.57 0.15
C THR A 53 -23.15 5.73 -0.55
N GLU A 54 -24.26 6.25 -0.01
CA GLU A 54 -24.94 7.43 -0.55
C GLU A 54 -24.08 8.69 -0.46
N HIS A 55 -23.41 8.89 0.68
CA HIS A 55 -22.50 10.02 0.88
C HIS A 55 -21.30 9.94 -0.08
N ALA A 56 -20.74 8.74 -0.27
CA ALA A 56 -19.64 8.50 -1.19
C ALA A 56 -20.05 8.76 -2.65
N ALA A 57 -21.24 8.30 -3.07
CA ALA A 57 -21.75 8.54 -4.41
C ALA A 57 -21.91 10.06 -4.70
N LYS A 58 -22.51 10.81 -3.77
CA LYS A 58 -22.66 12.27 -3.88
C LYS A 58 -21.32 12.99 -3.93
N SER A 59 -20.38 12.57 -3.09
CA SER A 59 -19.02 13.13 -3.03
C SER A 59 -18.25 12.85 -4.32
N ALA A 60 -18.32 11.62 -4.84
CA ALA A 60 -17.67 11.23 -6.10
C ALA A 60 -18.21 12.04 -7.29
N ASP A 61 -19.52 12.26 -7.35
CA ASP A 61 -20.13 13.07 -8.40
C ASP A 61 -19.73 14.55 -8.33
N LEU A 62 -19.58 15.11 -7.12
CA LEU A 62 -19.04 16.46 -6.93
C LEU A 62 -17.60 16.55 -7.45
N TRP A 63 -16.73 15.65 -7.04
CA TRP A 63 -15.33 15.65 -7.47
C TRP A 63 -15.16 15.44 -8.97
N ARG A 64 -15.97 14.56 -9.58
CA ARG A 64 -16.01 14.40 -11.03
C ARG A 64 -16.33 15.72 -11.74
N LYS A 65 -17.33 16.46 -11.26
CA LYS A 65 -17.70 17.76 -11.84
C LYS A 65 -16.60 18.79 -11.68
N ILE A 66 -15.98 18.89 -10.50
CA ILE A 66 -14.86 19.82 -10.28
C ILE A 66 -13.70 19.50 -11.21
N SER A 67 -13.29 18.23 -11.31
CA SER A 67 -12.21 17.84 -12.21
C SER A 67 -12.52 18.14 -13.67
N MET A 68 -13.74 17.87 -14.13
CA MET A 68 -14.11 18.05 -15.55
C MET A 68 -14.38 19.50 -15.92
N TYR A 69 -14.99 20.29 -15.04
CA TYR A 69 -15.41 21.67 -15.36
C TYR A 69 -14.43 22.74 -14.88
N PHE A 70 -13.56 22.43 -13.92
CA PHE A 70 -12.58 23.39 -13.41
C PHE A 70 -11.16 22.94 -13.75
N CYS A 71 -10.76 21.73 -13.36
CA CYS A 71 -9.38 21.29 -13.56
C CYS A 71 -9.01 21.12 -15.04
N LEU A 72 -9.87 20.52 -15.86
CA LEU A 72 -9.59 20.36 -17.30
C LEU A 72 -9.50 21.71 -18.03
N PRO A 73 -10.47 22.64 -17.93
CA PRO A 73 -10.33 23.95 -18.56
C PRO A 73 -9.14 24.74 -18.00
N GLY A 74 -8.88 24.68 -16.70
CA GLY A 74 -7.72 25.31 -16.07
C GLY A 74 -6.40 24.76 -16.61
N ALA A 75 -6.30 23.45 -16.78
CA ALA A 75 -5.13 22.80 -17.39
C ALA A 75 -4.94 23.22 -18.85
N LEU A 76 -6.02 23.36 -19.62
CA LEU A 76 -5.94 23.85 -21.00
C LEU A 76 -5.39 25.28 -21.07
N VAL A 77 -5.89 26.20 -20.25
CA VAL A 77 -5.38 27.58 -20.21
C VAL A 77 -3.90 27.62 -19.83
N MET A 78 -3.52 26.87 -18.78
CA MET A 78 -2.11 26.76 -18.37
C MET A 78 -1.24 26.14 -19.46
N SER A 79 -1.74 25.15 -20.21
CA SER A 79 -0.98 24.52 -21.28
C SER A 79 -0.65 25.49 -22.41
N VAL A 80 -1.58 26.38 -22.79
CA VAL A 80 -1.35 27.42 -23.81
C VAL A 80 -0.31 28.42 -23.33
N TYR A 81 -0.38 28.85 -22.07
CA TYR A 81 0.60 29.76 -21.48
C TYR A 81 2.00 29.15 -21.42
N ILE A 82 2.11 27.91 -20.93
CA ILE A 82 3.39 27.18 -20.87
C ILE A 82 3.95 26.95 -22.27
N TYR A 83 3.10 26.66 -23.26
CA TYR A 83 3.53 26.52 -24.65
C TYR A 83 4.22 27.79 -25.17
N GLN A 84 3.69 28.98 -24.87
CA GLN A 84 4.33 30.23 -25.28
C GLN A 84 5.71 30.41 -24.61
N ILE A 85 5.81 30.13 -23.32
CA ILE A 85 7.09 30.19 -22.59
C ILE A 85 8.10 29.21 -23.20
N GLU A 86 7.69 27.97 -23.44
CA GLU A 86 8.55 26.94 -24.02
C GLU A 86 9.00 27.32 -25.43
N THR A 87 8.10 27.87 -26.26
CA THR A 87 8.48 28.34 -27.61
C THR A 87 9.53 29.46 -27.56
N ALA A 88 9.43 30.38 -26.61
CA ALA A 88 10.44 31.42 -26.41
C ALA A 88 11.78 30.83 -25.93
N HIS A 89 11.74 29.84 -25.02
CA HIS A 89 12.95 29.14 -24.58
C HIS A 89 13.65 28.41 -25.73
N LEU A 90 12.89 27.72 -26.59
CA LEU A 90 13.45 27.05 -27.77
C LEU A 90 14.05 28.04 -28.77
N GLN A 91 13.42 29.19 -28.97
CA GLN A 91 13.95 30.26 -29.83
C GLN A 91 15.26 30.83 -29.29
N HIS A 92 15.34 31.10 -27.97
CA HIS A 92 16.58 31.54 -27.34
C HIS A 92 17.68 30.50 -27.46
N GLN A 93 17.37 29.23 -27.22
CA GLN A 93 18.34 28.15 -27.33
C GLN A 93 18.85 27.98 -28.78
N ALA A 94 17.96 28.10 -29.77
CA ALA A 94 18.34 28.07 -31.18
C ALA A 94 19.22 29.27 -31.57
N HIS A 95 18.94 30.46 -31.03
CA HIS A 95 19.77 31.65 -31.24
C HIS A 95 21.15 31.49 -30.60
N GLU A 96 21.23 31.00 -29.36
CA GLU A 96 22.52 30.68 -28.71
C GLU A 96 23.33 29.68 -29.53
N LEU A 97 22.70 28.62 -30.02
CA LEU A 97 23.37 27.61 -30.85
C LEU A 97 23.86 28.20 -32.17
N ALA A 98 23.03 29.02 -32.84
CA ALA A 98 23.38 29.66 -34.11
C ALA A 98 24.54 30.66 -33.97
N MET A 99 24.61 31.40 -32.86
CA MET A 99 25.69 32.34 -32.57
C MET A 99 27.03 31.63 -32.23
N ASN A 100 26.97 30.36 -31.82
CA ASN A 100 28.13 29.55 -31.43
C ASN A 100 28.43 28.42 -32.45
N GLY A 101 28.11 28.63 -33.73
CA GLY A 101 28.52 27.71 -34.81
C GLY A 101 27.77 26.37 -34.85
N GLY A 102 26.64 26.23 -34.15
CA GLY A 102 25.87 24.99 -34.10
C GLY A 102 26.18 24.11 -32.88
N GLU A 103 27.11 24.54 -32.02
CA GLU A 103 27.51 23.83 -30.80
C GLU A 103 27.21 24.68 -29.56
N LEU A 104 27.24 24.04 -28.39
CA LEU A 104 27.13 24.76 -27.14
C LEU A 104 28.26 25.80 -27.07
N PRO A 105 28.07 26.96 -26.41
CA PRO A 105 29.16 27.88 -26.13
C PRO A 105 30.19 27.21 -25.21
N GLU A 106 31.10 26.43 -25.79
CA GLU A 106 32.20 25.74 -25.11
C GLU A 106 33.26 26.76 -24.66
N GLU A 107 33.50 27.79 -25.46
CA GLU A 107 34.59 28.74 -25.27
C GLU A 107 34.23 29.91 -24.33
N GLY A 108 32.94 30.12 -24.04
CA GLY A 108 32.44 31.31 -23.34
C GLY A 108 31.89 31.07 -21.93
N ARG A 109 31.68 29.82 -21.49
CA ARG A 109 31.14 29.54 -20.15
C ARG A 109 32.28 29.35 -19.15
N PRO A 110 32.47 30.26 -18.18
CA PRO A 110 33.45 30.06 -17.13
C PRO A 110 33.11 28.79 -16.34
N ASN A 111 33.99 27.81 -16.38
CA ASN A 111 33.88 26.62 -15.54
C ASN A 111 34.32 27.00 -14.11
N TYR A 112 33.34 27.20 -13.24
CA TYR A 112 33.61 27.47 -11.83
C TYR A 112 33.94 26.18 -11.09
N GLU A 113 34.81 26.24 -10.08
CA GLU A 113 35.24 25.08 -9.28
C GLU A 113 34.07 24.29 -8.64
N TYR A 114 32.99 24.98 -8.31
CA TYR A 114 31.78 24.37 -7.75
C TYR A 114 30.86 23.74 -8.81
N SER A 115 31.07 24.05 -10.08
CA SER A 115 30.25 23.55 -11.18
C SER A 115 30.72 22.15 -11.57
N MET A 116 29.77 21.23 -11.78
CA MET A 116 30.02 19.85 -12.20
C MET A 116 30.97 19.03 -11.30
N MET A 117 31.23 19.46 -10.05
CA MET A 117 32.10 18.74 -9.12
C MET A 117 31.59 17.31 -8.84
N ARG A 118 32.48 16.32 -9.03
CA ARG A 118 32.23 14.91 -8.68
C ARG A 118 33.32 14.40 -7.74
N LYS A 119 32.92 13.91 -6.56
CA LYS A 119 33.84 13.22 -5.63
C LYS A 119 33.99 11.73 -5.89
N LYS A 120 32.97 11.12 -6.51
CA LYS A 120 32.92 9.71 -6.90
C LYS A 120 32.23 9.62 -8.26
N PRO A 121 32.63 8.68 -9.12
CA PRO A 121 31.93 8.44 -10.38
C PRO A 121 30.51 7.92 -10.11
N PHE A 122 29.62 8.17 -11.05
CA PHE A 122 28.28 7.59 -11.02
C PHE A 122 28.33 6.07 -11.23
N PRO A 123 27.41 5.30 -10.63
CA PRO A 123 27.43 3.83 -10.72
C PRO A 123 26.86 3.29 -12.05
N TRP A 124 26.73 4.12 -13.09
CA TRP A 124 26.19 3.76 -14.40
C TRP A 124 26.97 4.46 -15.52
N GLY A 125 26.89 3.87 -16.72
CA GLY A 125 27.52 4.42 -17.93
C GLY A 125 29.00 4.72 -17.72
N ASP A 126 29.43 5.90 -18.17
CA ASP A 126 30.83 6.35 -18.12
C ASP A 126 31.21 7.01 -16.78
N GLY A 127 30.32 7.00 -15.78
CA GLY A 127 30.57 7.61 -14.47
C GLY A 127 30.54 9.15 -14.45
N ASN A 128 30.54 9.81 -15.61
CA ASN A 128 30.62 11.27 -15.75
C ASN A 128 29.30 11.95 -16.16
N LYS A 129 28.31 11.19 -16.64
CA LYS A 129 27.01 11.71 -17.06
C LYS A 129 25.95 11.45 -15.98
N SER A 130 25.15 12.47 -15.65
CA SER A 130 24.00 12.30 -14.76
C SER A 130 22.92 11.47 -15.45
N PHE A 131 21.90 11.01 -14.70
CA PHE A 131 20.84 10.17 -15.26
C PHE A 131 20.01 10.89 -16.35
N PHE A 132 19.82 12.21 -16.22
CA PHE A 132 19.15 13.06 -17.20
C PHE A 132 20.16 13.98 -17.92
N HIS A 133 21.31 13.45 -18.29
CA HIS A 133 22.29 14.20 -19.07
C HIS A 133 21.85 14.32 -20.53
N ASN A 134 22.07 15.49 -21.11
CA ASN A 134 21.73 15.81 -22.49
C ASN A 134 22.88 16.63 -23.08
N ASP A 135 23.58 16.02 -24.03
CA ASP A 135 24.79 16.57 -24.67
C ASP A 135 24.54 17.89 -25.40
N LYS A 136 23.27 18.21 -25.73
CA LYS A 136 22.89 19.47 -26.39
C LYS A 136 22.76 20.66 -25.43
N VAL A 137 22.71 20.42 -24.12
CA VAL A 137 22.47 21.48 -23.11
C VAL A 137 23.42 21.42 -21.92
N ASN A 138 23.92 20.24 -21.58
CA ASN A 138 24.77 20.00 -20.42
C ASN A 138 26.22 19.88 -20.88
N TYR A 139 26.99 20.93 -20.68
CA TYR A 139 28.43 20.93 -20.91
C TYR A 139 29.15 20.05 -19.88
N LEU A 140 30.15 19.29 -20.34
CA LEU A 140 31.13 18.62 -19.50
C LEU A 140 32.52 19.11 -19.91
N PRO A 141 33.35 19.61 -18.97
CA PRO A 141 34.73 19.92 -19.27
C PRO A 141 35.49 18.63 -19.62
N GLU A 142 36.38 18.71 -20.61
CA GLU A 142 37.13 17.56 -21.16
C GLU A 142 38.06 16.87 -20.15
N ALA A 143 38.30 17.47 -18.98
CA ALA A 143 39.16 16.92 -17.95
C ALA A 143 38.62 17.20 -16.55
N GLN A 144 38.18 16.13 -15.87
CA GLN A 144 38.19 16.04 -14.40
C GLN A 144 38.38 14.58 -13.95
#